data_AF-A0A2N6EEG3-F1
#
_entry.id   AF-A0A2N6EEG3-F1
#
_cell.length_a   1.000
_cell.length_b   1.000
_cell.length_c   1.000
_cell.angle_alpha   90.00
_cell.angle_beta   90.00
_cell.angle_gamma   90.00
#
_symmetry.space_group_name_H-M   'P 1'
#
loop_
_entity.id
_entity.type
_entity.pdbx_description
1 polymer ?
#
loop_
_entity_poly.entity_id
_entity_poly.type
_entity_poly.pdbx_seq_one_letter_code
_entity_poly.pdbx_strand_id
1 'polypeptide(L)'
;MKVGRNDPCACGSGRKFKKCCMNLTGSPGTRSDLAPSELVLARREAFDRGDFAYIYDTYHPDSMFRQQFPDRQEYLRYGASSLAADYRILECRILREEIAEDAARVLFLLASEYGGQRVESLELSRFLRTGKGWRYHSSQKMTRDEYPGKIEDIGWDDFDRGKDKVFF
;
A
#
# COMPACT_ATOMS: atom_id res chain seq x y z
N MET A 1 34.72 -9.46 -7.31
CA MET A 1 34.06 -10.78 -7.39
C MET A 1 32.57 -10.56 -7.66
N LYS A 2 31.97 -11.23 -8.65
CA LYS A 2 30.52 -11.18 -8.90
C LYS A 2 29.86 -12.36 -8.17
N VAL A 3 28.89 -12.10 -7.30
CA VAL A 3 28.13 -13.15 -6.57
C VAL A 3 27.27 -13.91 -7.59
N GLY A 4 27.43 -15.23 -7.67
CA GLY A 4 26.66 -16.12 -8.50
C GLY A 4 25.26 -16.42 -7.95
N ARG A 5 24.32 -16.79 -8.82
CA ARG A 5 22.91 -17.08 -8.48
C ARG A 5 22.73 -18.08 -7.32
N ASN A 6 23.61 -19.07 -7.22
CA ASN A 6 23.50 -20.13 -6.23
C ASN A 6 24.40 -19.89 -5.00
N ASP A 7 25.18 -18.82 -4.99
CA ASP A 7 26.11 -18.51 -3.90
C ASP A 7 25.34 -18.07 -2.65
N PRO A 8 25.93 -18.17 -1.44
CA PRO A 8 25.37 -17.55 -0.24
C PRO A 8 25.17 -16.05 -0.45
N CYS A 9 24.03 -15.54 -0.01
CA CYS A 9 23.72 -14.12 -0.10
C CYS A 9 24.72 -13.29 0.72
N ALA A 10 25.34 -12.29 0.08
CA ALA A 10 26.24 -11.33 0.74
C ALA A 10 25.55 -10.49 1.83
N CYS A 11 24.22 -10.52 1.91
CA CYS A 11 23.43 -9.92 2.98
C CYS A 11 23.51 -10.65 4.33
N GLY A 12 24.26 -11.76 4.42
CA GLY A 12 24.42 -12.53 5.67
C GLY A 12 23.24 -13.45 6.01
N SER A 13 22.27 -13.62 5.12
CA SER A 13 21.05 -14.40 5.42
C SER A 13 21.22 -15.92 5.39
N GLY A 14 22.40 -16.43 4.99
CA GLY A 14 22.65 -17.87 4.80
C GLY A 14 21.90 -18.53 3.64
N ARG A 15 21.00 -17.81 2.95
CA ARG A 15 20.21 -18.32 1.81
C ARG A 15 20.97 -18.15 0.49
N LYS A 16 20.66 -18.99 -0.51
CA LYS A 16 21.16 -18.82 -1.89
C LYS A 16 20.74 -17.45 -2.44
N PHE A 17 21.64 -16.74 -3.12
CA PHE A 17 21.44 -15.37 -3.62
C PHE A 17 20.16 -15.25 -4.45
N LYS A 18 19.89 -16.21 -5.35
CA LYS A 18 18.64 -16.29 -6.14
C LYS A 18 17.35 -16.38 -5.33
N LYS A 19 17.41 -16.88 -4.09
CA LYS A 19 16.26 -17.02 -3.18
C LYS A 19 16.27 -15.97 -2.06
N CYS A 20 17.14 -14.98 -2.16
CA CYS A 20 17.26 -13.90 -1.19
C CYS A 20 17.26 -12.56 -1.93
N CYS A 21 18.38 -11.84 -1.96
CA CYS A 21 18.43 -10.49 -2.51
C CYS A 21 18.23 -10.41 -4.03
N MET A 22 18.46 -11.50 -4.78
CA MET A 22 18.26 -11.46 -6.22
C MET A 22 16.78 -11.39 -6.62
N ASN A 23 15.90 -12.04 -5.85
CA ASN A 23 14.45 -11.91 -6.06
C ASN A 23 13.88 -10.63 -5.44
N LEU A 24 14.62 -9.98 -4.51
CA LEU A 24 14.31 -8.60 -4.11
C LEU A 24 14.66 -7.59 -5.21
N THR A 25 15.59 -7.93 -6.11
CA THR A 25 15.91 -7.14 -7.32
C THR A 25 15.16 -7.63 -8.57
N GLY A 26 14.41 -8.73 -8.46
CA GLY A 26 13.62 -9.29 -9.54
C GLY A 26 12.19 -8.79 -9.44
N SER A 27 11.90 -7.65 -10.06
CA SER A 27 10.52 -7.21 -10.27
C SER A 27 9.69 -8.39 -10.79
N PRO A 28 8.61 -8.80 -10.11
CA PRO A 28 7.52 -9.46 -10.82
C PRO A 28 7.19 -8.55 -11.99
N GLY A 29 7.14 -9.09 -13.20
CA GLY A 29 7.06 -8.34 -14.45
C GLY A 29 6.30 -7.03 -14.29
N THR A 30 6.98 -5.93 -14.60
CA THR A 30 6.47 -4.56 -14.50
C THR A 30 5.03 -4.52 -15.01
N ARG A 31 4.06 -4.47 -14.09
CA ARG A 31 2.77 -3.84 -14.36
C ARG A 31 3.06 -2.33 -14.37
N SER A 32 3.84 -1.90 -15.36
CA SER A 32 4.26 -0.52 -15.52
C SER A 32 3.07 0.26 -16.02
N ASP A 33 2.52 1.09 -15.14
CA ASP A 33 1.35 1.96 -15.33
C ASP A 33 -0.01 1.31 -15.05
N LEU A 34 -0.15 0.67 -13.89
CA LEU A 34 -1.48 0.38 -13.30
C LEU A 34 -2.29 1.66 -13.14
N ALA A 35 -3.59 1.58 -13.40
CA ALA A 35 -4.53 2.61 -12.97
C ALA A 35 -4.52 2.73 -11.42
N PRO A 36 -4.86 3.90 -10.85
CA PRO A 36 -4.86 4.10 -9.40
C PRO A 36 -5.67 3.04 -8.62
N SER A 37 -6.84 2.65 -9.09
CA SER A 37 -7.69 1.62 -8.49
C SER A 37 -7.04 0.23 -8.55
N GLU A 38 -6.40 -0.13 -9.66
CA GLU A 38 -5.62 -1.35 -9.79
C GLU A 38 -4.39 -1.35 -8.86
N LEU A 39 -3.78 -0.18 -8.64
CA LEU A 39 -2.68 -0.02 -7.70
C LEU A 39 -3.11 -0.25 -6.25
N VAL A 40 -4.33 0.18 -5.85
CA VAL A 40 -4.91 -0.15 -4.53
C VAL A 40 -4.99 -1.67 -4.36
N LEU A 41 -5.59 -2.37 -5.33
CA LEU A 41 -5.75 -3.82 -5.27
C LEU A 41 -4.40 -4.55 -5.28
N ALA A 42 -3.45 -4.10 -6.12
CA ALA A 42 -2.11 -4.67 -6.18
C ALA A 42 -1.34 -4.48 -4.87
N ARG A 43 -1.51 -3.34 -4.18
CA ARG A 43 -0.92 -3.09 -2.85
C ARG A 43 -1.53 -4.00 -1.79
N ARG A 44 -2.85 -4.24 -1.83
CA ARG A 44 -3.53 -5.22 -0.96
C ARG A 44 -2.95 -6.63 -1.17
N GLU A 45 -2.83 -7.08 -2.41
CA GLU A 45 -2.24 -8.39 -2.69
C GLU A 45 -0.75 -8.47 -2.28
N ALA A 46 -0.01 -7.38 -2.44
CA ALA A 46 1.38 -7.31 -1.98
C ALA A 46 1.45 -7.46 -0.46
N PHE A 47 0.53 -6.85 0.29
CA PHE A 47 0.43 -7.01 1.73
C PHE A 47 0.18 -8.48 2.11
N ASP A 48 -0.77 -9.15 1.46
CA ASP A 48 -1.06 -10.58 1.71
C ASP A 48 0.16 -11.48 1.48
N ARG A 49 1.02 -11.13 0.51
CA ARG A 49 2.25 -11.86 0.19
C ARG A 49 3.45 -11.46 1.06
N GLY A 50 3.30 -10.47 1.94
CA GLY A 50 4.41 -9.89 2.71
C GLY A 50 5.42 -9.12 1.83
N ASP A 51 5.01 -8.66 0.65
CA ASP A 51 5.82 -7.89 -0.29
C ASP A 51 5.82 -6.40 0.09
N PHE A 52 6.40 -6.10 1.24
CA PHE A 52 6.54 -4.73 1.75
C PHE A 52 7.47 -3.86 0.88
N ALA A 53 8.33 -4.50 0.08
CA ALA A 53 9.11 -3.83 -0.96
C ALA A 53 8.20 -3.14 -1.98
N TYR A 54 7.22 -3.88 -2.53
CA TYR A 54 6.25 -3.31 -3.46
C TYR A 54 5.41 -2.19 -2.84
N ILE A 55 4.95 -2.38 -1.59
CA ILE A 55 4.17 -1.35 -0.89
C ILE A 55 4.99 -0.07 -0.75
N TYR A 56 6.25 -0.17 -0.33
CA TYR A 56 7.14 0.99 -0.15
C TYR A 56 7.47 1.70 -1.47
N ASP A 57 7.76 0.94 -2.53
CA ASP A 57 8.18 1.45 -3.83
C ASP A 57 7.00 2.05 -4.64
N THR A 58 5.76 1.79 -4.21
CA THR A 58 4.53 2.34 -4.80
C THR A 58 3.95 3.53 -4.04
N TYR A 59 4.58 3.97 -2.95
CA TYR A 59 4.32 5.30 -2.37
C TYR A 59 4.97 6.41 -3.19
N HIS A 60 4.35 7.59 -3.19
CA HIS A 60 4.93 8.81 -3.74
C HIS A 60 6.10 9.25 -2.86
N PRO A 61 7.25 9.71 -3.42
CA PRO A 61 8.41 10.15 -2.64
C PRO A 61 8.08 11.21 -1.58
N ASP A 62 7.11 12.08 -1.88
CA ASP A 62 6.72 13.18 -0.99
C ASP A 62 5.61 12.80 0.02
N SER A 63 5.17 11.53 0.05
CA SER A 63 4.13 11.11 1.01
C SER A 63 4.61 11.22 2.46
N MET A 64 3.67 11.46 3.38
CA MET A 64 3.95 11.43 4.82
C MET A 64 4.57 10.10 5.25
N PHE A 65 4.10 8.99 4.68
CA PHE A 65 4.69 7.67 4.89
C PHE A 65 6.19 7.61 4.53
N ARG A 66 6.62 8.20 3.39
CA ARG A 66 8.03 8.22 2.99
C ARG A 66 8.87 9.15 3.86
N GLN A 67 8.26 10.18 4.46
CA GLN A 67 8.91 11.01 5.47
C GLN A 67 9.07 10.28 6.80
N GLN A 68 8.07 9.49 7.21
CA GLN A 68 8.12 8.67 8.43
C GLN A 68 9.09 7.49 8.30
N PHE A 69 9.16 6.87 7.12
CA PHE A 69 10.07 5.76 6.80
C PHE A 69 11.05 6.16 5.68
N PRO A 70 12.02 7.05 5.97
CA PRO A 70 12.99 7.49 4.97
C PRO A 70 13.92 6.35 4.52
N ASP A 71 14.19 5.39 5.41
CA ASP A 71 14.94 4.18 5.11
C ASP A 71 14.02 3.03 4.70
N ARG A 72 14.18 2.57 3.45
CA ARG A 72 13.42 1.44 2.91
C ARG A 72 13.63 0.16 3.72
N GLN A 73 14.87 -0.15 4.08
CA GLN A 73 15.21 -1.39 4.76
C GLN A 73 14.62 -1.44 6.17
N GLU A 74 14.48 -0.28 6.83
CA GLU A 74 13.77 -0.12 8.10
C GLU A 74 12.30 -0.50 7.98
N TYR A 75 11.57 0.06 7.00
CA TYR A 75 10.16 -0.32 6.77
C TYR A 75 10.01 -1.81 6.43
N LEU A 76 10.91 -2.37 5.62
CA LEU A 76 10.88 -3.79 5.28
C LEU A 76 11.04 -4.68 6.52
N ARG A 77 11.91 -4.30 7.47
CA ARG A 77 12.04 -5.01 8.74
C ARG A 77 10.75 -4.88 9.56
N TYR A 78 10.23 -3.67 9.72
CA TYR A 78 9.00 -3.38 10.46
C TYR A 78 7.80 -4.18 9.92
N GLY A 79 7.60 -4.17 8.61
CA GLY A 79 6.53 -4.93 7.96
C GLY A 79 6.63 -6.43 8.24
N ALA A 80 7.84 -6.99 8.12
CA ALA A 80 8.10 -8.41 8.36
C ALA A 80 7.96 -8.83 9.84
N SER A 81 8.29 -7.94 10.79
CA SER A 81 8.27 -8.28 12.22
C SER A 81 6.97 -7.97 12.93
N SER A 82 6.18 -7.01 12.44
CA SER A 82 5.08 -6.41 13.21
C SER A 82 3.75 -6.42 12.47
N LEU A 83 3.73 -6.07 11.17
CA LEU A 83 2.48 -5.98 10.42
C LEU A 83 1.96 -7.35 9.98
N ALA A 84 2.85 -8.26 9.57
CA ALA A 84 2.44 -9.57 9.02
C ALA A 84 1.83 -10.53 10.06
N ALA A 85 2.12 -10.33 11.35
CA ALA A 85 1.62 -11.21 12.41
C ALA A 85 0.20 -10.82 12.85
N ASP A 86 -0.05 -9.52 13.03
CA ASP A 86 -1.21 -9.03 13.76
C ASP A 86 -2.24 -8.30 12.90
N TYR A 87 -1.92 -7.98 11.64
CA TYR A 87 -2.80 -7.25 10.73
C TYR A 87 -3.16 -8.09 9.51
N ARG A 88 -4.45 -8.16 9.19
CA ARG A 88 -4.97 -8.88 8.02
C ARG A 88 -5.97 -8.03 7.26
N ILE A 89 -5.86 -8.01 5.93
CA ILE A 89 -6.87 -7.38 5.06
C ILE A 89 -7.90 -8.45 4.67
N LEU A 90 -9.11 -8.29 5.17
CA LEU A 90 -10.22 -9.21 4.91
C LEU A 90 -10.93 -8.88 3.59
N GLU A 91 -11.10 -7.59 3.30
CA GLU A 91 -11.78 -7.12 2.09
C GLU A 91 -11.18 -5.79 1.64
N CYS A 92 -11.05 -5.63 0.33
CA CYS A 92 -10.75 -4.35 -0.31
C CYS A 92 -11.62 -4.22 -1.56
N ARG A 93 -12.50 -3.22 -1.59
CA ARG A 93 -13.47 -3.05 -2.67
C ARG A 93 -13.43 -1.61 -3.18
N ILE A 94 -13.06 -1.45 -4.44
CA ILE A 94 -13.11 -0.15 -5.11
C ILE A 94 -14.56 0.29 -5.25
N LEU A 95 -14.85 1.52 -4.86
CA LEU A 95 -16.18 2.11 -4.92
C LEU A 95 -16.25 3.15 -6.03
N ARG A 96 -15.24 4.03 -6.12
CA ARG A 96 -15.17 5.10 -7.13
C ARG A 96 -13.72 5.41 -7.47
N GLU A 97 -13.51 5.91 -8.68
CA GLU A 97 -12.22 6.39 -9.17
C GLU A 97 -12.45 7.64 -10.03
N GLU A 98 -11.57 8.61 -9.85
CA GLU A 98 -11.46 9.77 -10.74
C GLU A 98 -9.98 10.00 -11.06
N ILE A 99 -9.66 10.06 -12.35
CA ILE A 99 -8.31 10.23 -12.87
C ILE A 99 -8.24 11.55 -13.63
N ALA A 100 -7.37 12.44 -13.19
CA ALA A 100 -6.94 13.62 -13.94
C ALA A 100 -5.54 13.38 -14.53
N GLU A 101 -4.91 14.42 -15.10
CA GLU A 101 -3.64 14.29 -15.81
C GLU A 101 -2.47 13.90 -14.87
N ASP A 102 -2.34 14.60 -13.75
CA ASP A 102 -1.22 14.47 -12.80
C ASP A 102 -1.64 13.97 -11.41
N ALA A 103 -2.95 13.92 -11.14
CA ALA A 103 -3.53 13.48 -9.89
C ALA A 103 -4.72 12.56 -10.10
N ALA A 104 -4.97 11.68 -9.15
CA ALA A 104 -6.16 10.85 -9.12
C ALA A 104 -6.64 10.63 -7.69
N ARG A 105 -7.91 10.27 -7.55
CA ARG A 105 -8.51 9.85 -6.28
C ARG A 105 -9.27 8.55 -6.43
N VAL A 106 -9.15 7.69 -5.42
CA VAL A 106 -9.82 6.41 -5.34
C VAL A 106 -10.52 6.30 -4.00
N LEU A 107 -11.81 6.00 -4.04
CA LEU A 107 -12.62 5.70 -2.88
C LEU A 107 -12.80 4.18 -2.80
N PHE A 108 -12.48 3.59 -1.67
CA PHE A 108 -12.63 2.15 -1.47
C PHE A 108 -13.05 1.80 -0.04
N LEU A 109 -13.67 0.63 0.10
CA LEU A 109 -13.90 -0.03 1.38
C LEU A 109 -12.67 -0.87 1.72
N LEU A 110 -12.22 -0.80 2.96
CA LEU A 110 -11.20 -1.68 3.53
C LEU A 110 -11.73 -2.31 4.81
N ALA A 111 -11.91 -3.62 4.81
CA ALA A 111 -12.14 -4.39 6.03
C ALA A 111 -10.83 -5.05 6.45
N SER A 112 -10.43 -4.81 7.69
CA SER A 112 -9.19 -5.36 8.25
C SER A 112 -9.44 -5.94 9.63
N GLU A 113 -8.55 -6.82 10.06
CA GLU A 113 -8.49 -7.35 11.41
C GLU A 113 -7.14 -7.00 12.00
N TYR A 114 -7.15 -6.37 13.18
CA TYR A 114 -5.96 -6.07 13.95
C TYR A 114 -6.14 -6.53 15.39
N GLY A 115 -5.26 -7.41 15.89
CA GLY A 115 -5.35 -7.94 17.25
C GLY A 115 -6.68 -8.66 17.53
N GLY A 116 -7.28 -9.29 16.52
CA GLY A 116 -8.58 -9.97 16.61
C GLY A 116 -9.80 -9.04 16.55
N GLN A 117 -9.60 -7.71 16.47
CA GLN A 117 -10.69 -6.76 16.26
C GLN A 117 -10.85 -6.47 14.78
N ARG A 118 -12.05 -6.76 14.26
CA ARG A 118 -12.43 -6.38 12.90
C ARG A 118 -12.80 -4.89 12.86
N VAL A 119 -12.22 -4.17 11.91
CA VAL A 119 -12.50 -2.77 11.63
C VAL A 119 -12.79 -2.62 10.14
N GLU A 120 -13.89 -1.95 9.83
CA GLU A 120 -14.24 -1.57 8.46
C GLU A 120 -14.16 -0.06 8.30
N SER A 121 -13.54 0.38 7.22
CA SER A 121 -13.37 1.78 6.90
C SER A 121 -13.57 2.08 5.42
N LEU A 122 -14.02 3.29 5.15
CA LEU A 122 -14.08 3.92 3.85
C LEU A 122 -12.86 4.83 3.74
N GLU A 123 -12.13 4.68 2.65
CA GLU A 123 -10.87 5.39 2.43
C GLU A 123 -10.88 6.17 1.12
N LEU A 124 -10.59 7.47 1.20
CA LEU A 124 -10.40 8.35 0.06
C LEU A 124 -8.90 8.61 -0.12
N SER A 125 -8.29 7.82 -1.01
CA SER A 125 -6.87 7.90 -1.33
C SER A 125 -6.59 8.82 -2.50
N ARG A 126 -5.48 9.58 -2.39
CA ARG A 126 -4.91 10.42 -3.43
C ARG A 126 -3.68 9.76 -4.04
N PHE A 127 -3.57 9.86 -5.36
CA PHE A 127 -2.46 9.38 -6.15
C PHE A 127 -1.88 10.52 -6.98
N LEU A 128 -0.57 10.51 -7.19
CA LEU A 128 0.14 11.45 -8.05
C LEU A 128 0.91 10.69 -9.13
N ARG A 129 0.92 11.23 -10.34
CA ARG A 129 1.63 10.62 -11.46
C ARG A 129 3.11 10.97 -11.40
N THR A 130 3.96 9.97 -11.66
CA THR A 130 5.41 10.14 -11.74
C THR A 130 5.92 9.60 -13.08
N GLY A 131 7.21 9.82 -13.40
CA GLY A 131 7.85 9.17 -14.56
C GLY A 131 7.87 7.64 -14.50
N LYS A 132 7.46 7.02 -13.39
CA LYS A 132 7.33 5.57 -13.21
C LYS A 132 5.87 5.12 -13.04
N GLY A 133 4.91 5.94 -13.45
CA GLY A 133 3.47 5.72 -13.32
C GLY A 133 2.87 6.28 -12.03
N TRP A 134 1.63 5.91 -11.73
CA TRP A 134 0.89 6.34 -10.53
C TRP A 134 1.56 5.90 -9.22
N ARG A 135 1.49 6.76 -8.20
CA ARG A 135 1.99 6.49 -6.85
C ARG A 135 0.99 6.91 -5.78
N TYR A 136 0.81 6.07 -4.77
CA TYR A 136 -0.03 6.36 -3.61
C TYR A 136 0.58 7.49 -2.80
N HIS A 137 -0.14 8.59 -2.61
CA HIS A 137 0.37 9.75 -1.90
C HIS A 137 -0.13 9.79 -0.45
N SER A 138 -1.45 9.70 -0.26
CA SER A 138 -2.06 9.85 1.07
C SER A 138 -3.50 9.35 1.06
N SER A 139 -4.07 9.03 2.20
CA SER A 139 -5.51 8.71 2.31
C SER A 139 -6.17 9.37 3.52
N GLN A 140 -7.45 9.68 3.36
CA GLN A 140 -8.34 10.00 4.47
C GLN A 140 -9.18 8.76 4.79
N LYS A 141 -9.36 8.48 6.08
CA LYS A 141 -10.13 7.33 6.55
C LYS A 141 -11.36 7.78 7.32
N MET A 142 -12.46 7.06 7.11
CA MET A 142 -13.70 7.18 7.87
C MET A 142 -14.14 5.78 8.26
N THR A 143 -14.40 5.54 9.54
CA THR A 143 -14.96 4.27 10.03
C THR A 143 -16.43 4.15 9.68
N ARG A 144 -16.99 2.94 9.77
CA ARG A 144 -18.43 2.72 9.55
C ARG A 144 -19.33 3.41 10.58
N ASP A 145 -18.83 3.69 11.77
CA ASP A 145 -19.58 4.45 12.79
C ASP A 145 -19.66 5.95 12.43
N GLU A 146 -18.65 6.46 11.73
CA GLU A 146 -18.62 7.85 11.24
C GLU A 146 -19.47 8.05 9.97
N TYR A 147 -19.74 6.97 9.21
CA TYR A 147 -20.61 6.99 8.03
C TYR A 147 -21.80 6.02 8.18
N PRO A 148 -22.96 6.50 8.69
CA PRO A 148 -24.13 5.65 8.87
C PRO A 148 -24.89 5.35 7.55
N GLY A 149 -24.51 5.98 6.43
CA GLY A 149 -25.14 5.78 5.13
C GLY A 149 -24.81 4.41 4.50
N LYS A 150 -25.52 4.08 3.42
CA LYS A 150 -25.23 2.88 2.62
C LYS A 150 -23.91 3.07 1.87
N ILE A 151 -23.10 2.01 1.76
CA ILE A 151 -21.77 2.10 1.15
C ILE A 151 -21.87 2.53 -0.32
N GLU A 152 -22.95 2.18 -1.01
CA GLU A 152 -23.16 2.51 -2.42
C GLU A 152 -23.42 4.03 -2.63
N ASP A 153 -23.91 4.70 -1.59
CA ASP A 153 -24.29 6.11 -1.64
C ASP A 153 -23.12 7.05 -1.29
N ILE A 154 -21.98 6.51 -0.79
CA ILE A 154 -20.86 7.35 -0.38
C ILE A 154 -20.23 8.06 -1.57
N GLY A 155 -19.94 9.35 -1.38
CA GLY A 155 -19.34 10.24 -2.35
C GLY A 155 -18.12 10.98 -1.82
N TRP A 156 -17.58 11.84 -2.68
CA TRP A 156 -16.39 12.64 -2.35
C TRP A 156 -16.66 13.62 -1.20
N ASP A 157 -17.80 14.32 -1.26
CA ASP A 157 -18.18 15.38 -0.32
C ASP A 157 -18.42 14.86 1.11
N ASP A 158 -18.60 13.55 1.29
CA ASP A 158 -18.75 12.96 2.63
C ASP A 158 -17.46 13.08 3.43
N PHE A 159 -16.29 13.01 2.77
CA PHE A 159 -14.99 13.21 3.39
C PHE A 159 -14.69 14.68 3.72
N ASP A 160 -15.50 15.63 3.24
CA ASP A 160 -15.37 17.04 3.60
C ASP A 160 -16.06 17.38 4.92
N ARG A 161 -16.95 16.51 5.42
CA ARG A 161 -17.82 16.77 6.58
C ARG A 161 -17.26 16.31 7.94
N GLY A 162 -16.02 15.81 8.01
CA GLY A 162 -15.41 15.27 9.23
C GLY A 162 -14.67 16.29 10.11
N LYS A 163 -14.70 16.09 11.44
CA LYS A 163 -14.05 16.97 12.44
C LYS A 163 -12.55 16.75 12.61
N ASP A 164 -12.02 15.59 12.24
CA ASP A 164 -10.59 15.25 12.36
C ASP A 164 -10.13 14.45 11.14
N LYS A 165 -9.54 15.13 10.14
CA LYS A 165 -9.04 14.47 8.93
C LYS A 165 -7.68 13.83 9.24
N VAL A 166 -7.66 12.53 9.52
CA VAL A 166 -6.41 11.77 9.65
C VAL A 166 -5.89 11.42 8.26
N PHE A 167 -4.77 12.04 7.88
CA PHE A 167 -4.02 11.71 6.68
C PHE A 167 -2.86 10.77 7.03
N PHE A 168 -2.74 9.67 6.31
CA PHE A 168 -1.64 8.71 6.40
C PHE A 168 -1.05 8.42 5.02
#